data_AF-A0A0H2TQS2-F1
#
_entry.id   AF-A0A0H2TQS2-F1
#
_cell.length_a   1.000
_cell.length_b   1.000
_cell.length_c   1.000
_cell.angle_alpha   90.00
_cell.angle_beta   90.00
_cell.angle_gamma   90.00
#
_symmetry.space_group_name_H-M   'P 1'
#
loop_
_entity.id
_entity.type
_entity.pdbx_description
1 polymer ?
#
loop_
_entity_poly.entity_id
_entity_poly.type
_entity_poly.pdbx_seq_one_letter_code
_entity_poly.pdbx_strand_id
1 'polypeptide(L)'
;MLVRASNRVVAGIPRSLRCARSRPLPPLARQPPRSSFFDPPQIRASSTASHSSPPTTLENGHDTSESSRHGGNGGRKRTTLLAGATGASLLAAIAAITQPIFSSNETKASDGSGQRQDFSSDSRDPSLPRHRLADIRADHGPGSDRPWVTYEDKVYDITDWVGAHPGGDVILRAAGASIEPYWNIFTIHKAPHVREILDQYLVGLIAIEDLDRETGLPAAEAVEDPFASDPARDPRLITHTAKPRNAEPPASDLASEFITPAELFYVRNHMWVPPVEAAAAGRHALTIELPSGEERVYTLEELQSRFRVHRVTAALQCSGNRRSDMTASANATNGLQWGVGAISNAEWEGVRLADVLLDAGLSPSSRSPTAVAAKTASSPGEDEDEDNREMHVQFSALEAYGASIPLATALDPRADVLLAFGMNGRPLPPDHGFPLRAIVPGHVAARSVKWLNRIAVSDEESTSQWQRRDYKCFGPNEGSSPDWDRYPAIQEMPITSAVTGIWVGGCVR
;
A
#
# COMPACT_ATOMS: atom_id res chain seq x y z
N MET A 1 -55.76 -19.64 17.20
CA MET A 1 -55.49 -18.89 18.45
C MET A 1 -54.42 -17.85 18.16
N LEU A 2 -54.74 -16.55 18.22
CA LEU A 2 -53.72 -15.49 18.24
C LEU A 2 -53.42 -15.16 19.70
N VAL A 3 -52.14 -15.03 20.05
CA VAL A 3 -51.71 -14.45 21.34
C VAL A 3 -51.14 -13.06 21.07
N ARG A 4 -51.84 -12.03 21.56
CA ARG A 4 -51.31 -10.65 21.61
C ARG A 4 -50.30 -10.55 22.74
N ALA A 5 -49.07 -10.14 22.44
CA ALA A 5 -48.17 -9.60 23.45
C ALA A 5 -48.49 -8.10 23.66
N SER A 6 -48.76 -7.68 24.89
CA SER A 6 -49.10 -6.30 25.22
C SER A 6 -47.84 -5.44 25.38
N ASN A 7 -47.82 -4.27 24.75
CA ASN A 7 -46.88 -3.20 25.09
C ASN A 7 -47.12 -2.76 26.54
N ARG A 8 -46.10 -2.90 27.40
CA ARG A 8 -46.02 -2.16 28.67
C ARG A 8 -45.02 -1.03 28.53
N VAL A 9 -45.52 0.20 28.59
CA VAL A 9 -44.73 1.41 28.75
C VAL A 9 -44.06 1.36 30.13
N VAL A 10 -42.73 1.53 30.18
CA VAL A 10 -42.00 1.82 31.42
C VAL A 10 -41.61 3.30 31.38
N ALA A 11 -41.94 4.01 32.46
CA ALA A 11 -41.73 5.45 32.58
C ALA A 11 -40.23 5.83 32.63
N GLY A 12 -39.93 7.06 32.23
CA GLY A 12 -38.56 7.49 31.94
C GLY A 12 -37.63 7.62 33.16
N ILE A 13 -36.37 7.26 32.95
CA ILE A 13 -35.24 7.59 33.83
C ILE A 13 -34.71 8.98 33.43
N PRO A 14 -34.44 9.91 34.39
CA PRO A 14 -34.03 11.28 34.06
C PRO A 14 -32.66 11.35 33.38
N ARG A 15 -32.59 12.02 32.23
CA ARG A 15 -31.35 12.37 31.52
C ARG A 15 -30.63 13.55 32.20
N SER A 16 -29.80 13.30 33.22
CA SER A 16 -28.92 14.36 33.76
C SER A 16 -27.63 13.90 34.46
N LEU A 17 -26.85 13.04 33.82
CA LEU A 17 -25.40 12.94 34.06
C LEU A 17 -24.63 12.98 32.73
N ARG A 18 -24.37 14.20 32.23
CA ARG A 18 -23.35 14.40 31.19
C ARG A 18 -21.99 14.15 31.81
N CYS A 19 -21.50 12.92 31.72
CA CYS A 19 -20.11 12.61 32.02
C CYS A 19 -19.23 13.34 31.00
N ALA A 20 -18.65 14.47 31.41
CA ALA A 20 -17.55 15.06 30.67
C ALA A 20 -16.39 14.06 30.69
N ARG A 21 -16.04 13.49 29.53
CA ARG A 21 -14.83 12.67 29.41
C ARG A 21 -13.64 13.51 29.85
N SER A 22 -12.80 12.96 30.72
CA SER A 22 -11.58 13.63 31.18
C SER A 22 -10.74 14.07 29.99
N ARG A 23 -10.20 15.30 30.06
CA ARG A 23 -9.14 15.75 29.13
C ARG A 23 -8.01 14.71 29.08
N PRO A 24 -7.28 14.58 27.95
CA PRO A 24 -6.11 13.72 27.90
C PRO A 24 -5.17 14.06 29.05
N LEU A 25 -4.74 13.04 29.78
CA LEU A 25 -3.74 13.22 30.83
C LEU A 25 -2.44 13.75 30.21
N PRO A 26 -1.74 14.69 30.86
CA PRO A 26 -0.39 15.06 30.42
C PRO A 26 0.50 13.81 30.43
N PRO A 27 1.49 13.73 29.52
CA PRO A 27 2.37 12.56 29.44
C PRO A 27 3.04 12.31 30.80
N LEU A 28 2.93 11.07 31.29
CA LEU A 28 3.61 10.63 32.51
C LEU A 28 5.10 10.91 32.37
N ALA A 29 5.64 11.73 33.28
CA ALA A 29 7.08 11.94 33.37
C ALA A 29 7.77 10.59 33.57
N ARG A 30 8.67 10.23 32.65
CA ARG A 30 9.42 8.97 32.71
C ARG A 30 10.18 8.91 34.04
N GLN A 31 9.79 8.00 34.94
CA GLN A 31 10.68 7.61 36.01
C GLN A 31 11.86 6.82 35.39
N PRO A 32 13.10 7.05 35.83
CA PRO A 32 14.22 6.20 35.42
C PRO A 32 13.97 4.76 35.91
N PRO A 33 14.44 3.74 35.17
CA PRO A 33 14.19 2.35 35.52
C PRO A 33 14.79 2.03 36.89
N ARG A 34 13.95 1.56 37.82
CA ARG A 34 14.42 0.94 39.06
C ARG A 34 15.04 -0.41 38.71
N SER A 35 16.28 -0.64 39.13
CA SER A 35 16.94 -1.95 39.00
C SER A 35 16.25 -2.98 39.89
N SER A 36 15.38 -3.80 39.29
CA SER A 36 14.79 -4.95 39.96
C SER A 36 15.77 -6.12 39.95
N PHE A 37 16.29 -6.49 41.12
CA PHE A 37 16.98 -7.77 41.32
C PHE A 37 15.97 -8.91 41.12
N PHE A 38 16.20 -9.74 40.09
CA PHE A 38 15.63 -11.07 39.95
C PHE A 38 16.67 -11.95 39.28
N ASP A 39 17.27 -12.86 40.05
CA ASP A 39 18.15 -13.90 39.52
C ASP A 39 17.31 -14.97 38.80
N PRO A 40 17.71 -15.42 37.60
CA PRO A 40 17.02 -16.51 36.91
C PRO A 40 17.36 -17.88 37.53
N PRO A 41 16.42 -18.82 37.61
CA PRO A 41 16.67 -20.15 38.18
C PRO A 41 17.56 -20.98 37.25
N GLN A 42 18.60 -21.62 37.80
CA GLN A 42 19.45 -22.54 37.04
C GLN A 42 18.75 -23.89 36.80
N ILE A 43 18.55 -24.23 35.53
CA ILE A 43 18.07 -25.56 35.11
C ILE A 43 19.29 -26.48 34.96
N ARG A 44 19.36 -27.54 35.78
CA ARG A 44 20.35 -28.62 35.62
C ARG A 44 19.97 -29.51 34.43
N ALA A 45 20.90 -29.70 33.50
CA ALA A 45 20.79 -30.77 32.51
C ALA A 45 21.12 -32.14 33.16
N SER A 46 20.22 -33.11 33.00
CA SER A 46 20.45 -34.51 33.40
C SER A 46 20.74 -35.37 32.17
N SER A 47 21.90 -36.01 32.15
CA SER A 47 22.28 -36.98 31.12
C SER A 47 21.66 -38.36 31.36
N THR A 48 21.24 -39.02 30.28
CA THR A 48 21.12 -40.48 30.20
C THR A 48 21.64 -40.94 28.84
N ALA A 49 22.18 -42.15 28.76
CA ALA A 49 22.88 -42.67 27.59
C ALA A 49 22.64 -44.18 27.42
N SER A 50 23.06 -44.72 26.26
CA SER A 50 23.09 -46.14 25.83
C SER A 50 21.72 -46.78 25.46
N HIS A 51 21.60 -47.75 24.52
CA HIS A 51 22.57 -48.70 23.94
C HIS A 51 22.31 -49.09 22.45
N SER A 52 23.42 -49.34 21.70
CA SER A 52 23.73 -50.37 20.65
C SER A 52 22.68 -51.42 20.19
N SER A 53 22.69 -52.05 18.98
CA SER A 53 23.48 -51.93 17.70
C SER A 53 22.80 -52.79 16.56
N PRO A 54 23.54 -53.50 15.66
CA PRO A 54 23.71 -53.32 14.19
C PRO A 54 22.80 -54.27 13.34
N PRO A 55 22.83 -54.41 11.97
CA PRO A 55 23.91 -54.23 10.94
C PRO A 55 23.45 -53.42 9.67
N THR A 56 24.04 -53.40 8.45
CA THR A 56 25.10 -54.20 7.76
C THR A 56 25.88 -53.34 6.74
N THR A 57 27.10 -53.76 6.38
CA THR A 57 28.06 -53.11 5.47
C THR A 57 27.82 -53.34 3.97
N LEU A 58 28.23 -52.39 3.13
CA LEU A 58 28.88 -52.66 1.82
C LEU A 58 29.84 -51.50 1.47
N GLU A 59 31.07 -51.84 1.08
CA GLU A 59 32.16 -50.92 0.70
C GLU A 59 32.29 -50.77 -0.83
N ASN A 60 33.21 -49.87 -1.23
CA ASN A 60 33.74 -49.53 -2.56
C ASN A 60 33.13 -48.24 -3.15
N GLY A 61 33.93 -47.29 -3.65
CA GLY A 61 35.40 -47.21 -3.73
C GLY A 61 35.84 -45.91 -4.41
N HIS A 62 37.12 -45.55 -4.25
CA HIS A 62 37.78 -44.38 -4.85
C HIS A 62 37.40 -44.07 -6.31
N ASP A 63 37.35 -42.78 -6.66
CA ASP A 63 38.40 -42.27 -7.57
C ASP A 63 38.76 -40.79 -7.34
N THR A 64 39.94 -40.41 -7.80
CA THR A 64 40.55 -39.08 -7.66
C THR A 64 40.94 -38.53 -9.03
N SER A 65 40.74 -37.23 -9.28
CA SER A 65 41.50 -36.53 -10.33
C SER A 65 41.76 -35.07 -10.00
N GLU A 66 43.02 -34.66 -10.17
CA GLU A 66 43.50 -33.27 -10.09
C GLU A 66 43.49 -32.59 -11.48
N SER A 67 44.00 -31.35 -11.51
CA SER A 67 44.42 -30.55 -12.68
C SER A 67 43.31 -29.74 -13.38
N SER A 68 43.53 -28.49 -13.82
CA SER A 68 44.67 -27.59 -13.59
C SER A 68 44.37 -26.12 -13.90
N ARG A 69 44.87 -25.24 -13.02
CA ARG A 69 45.54 -23.93 -13.29
C ARG A 69 45.16 -23.13 -14.55
N HIS A 70 44.56 -21.94 -14.33
CA HIS A 70 45.02 -20.60 -14.78
C HIS A 70 44.25 -19.55 -13.95
N GLY A 71 44.75 -18.35 -13.61
CA GLY A 71 46.09 -17.81 -13.84
C GLY A 71 46.16 -16.27 -13.75
N GLY A 72 45.94 -15.67 -12.57
CA GLY A 72 46.08 -14.21 -12.34
C GLY A 72 44.92 -13.34 -12.89
N ASN A 73 44.77 -12.06 -12.56
CA ASN A 73 45.45 -11.16 -11.61
C ASN A 73 44.44 -10.02 -11.31
N GLY A 74 44.09 -9.68 -10.07
CA GLY A 74 44.84 -8.71 -9.24
C GLY A 74 44.13 -7.34 -9.18
N GLY A 75 43.64 -6.91 -8.00
CA GLY A 75 42.87 -5.66 -7.93
C GLY A 75 42.32 -5.22 -6.55
N ARG A 76 42.87 -5.68 -5.43
CA ARG A 76 42.43 -5.24 -4.09
C ARG A 76 42.85 -3.79 -3.83
N LYS A 77 41.91 -2.84 -3.89
CA LYS A 77 42.07 -1.52 -3.24
C LYS A 77 41.45 -1.54 -1.85
N ARG A 78 42.31 -1.41 -0.83
CA ARG A 78 41.89 -1.05 0.53
C ARG A 78 41.61 0.45 0.54
N THR A 79 40.46 0.86 1.04
CA THR A 79 40.21 2.26 1.45
C THR A 79 40.00 2.30 2.96
N THR A 80 40.67 3.25 3.60
CA THR A 80 40.86 3.33 5.04
C THR A 80 39.64 3.92 5.73
N LEU A 81 39.24 3.38 6.89
CA LEU A 81 38.38 4.12 7.81
C LEU A 81 39.11 5.39 8.26
N LEU A 82 38.40 6.52 8.27
CA LEU A 82 38.71 7.62 9.17
C LEU A 82 37.49 7.89 10.05
N ALA A 83 37.63 7.66 11.35
CA ALA A 83 36.65 8.09 12.32
C ALA A 83 36.88 9.57 12.66
N GLY A 84 35.81 10.37 12.71
CA GLY A 84 35.85 11.77 13.12
C GLY A 84 34.56 12.12 13.86
N ALA A 85 34.63 12.20 15.18
CA ALA A 85 33.48 12.42 16.04
C ALA A 85 33.53 13.80 16.74
N THR A 86 32.54 14.64 16.44
CA THR A 86 32.13 15.88 17.14
C THR A 86 30.64 16.04 16.82
N GLY A 87 29.66 16.16 17.73
CA GLY A 87 29.68 16.78 19.04
C GLY A 87 29.58 18.31 18.90
N ALA A 88 28.51 19.01 19.27
CA ALA A 88 27.23 18.60 19.88
C ALA A 88 26.14 19.69 19.71
N SER A 89 24.89 19.36 20.08
CA SER A 89 23.84 20.26 20.62
C SER A 89 23.31 21.45 19.81
N LEU A 90 22.01 21.42 19.47
CA LEU A 90 21.06 22.45 19.95
C LEU A 90 19.62 21.90 20.02
N LEU A 91 18.85 22.32 21.03
CA LEU A 91 17.49 21.83 21.30
C LEU A 91 16.63 22.95 21.92
N ALA A 92 15.79 23.61 21.10
CA ALA A 92 14.64 24.48 21.48
C ALA A 92 13.98 24.95 20.16
N ALA A 93 12.76 24.54 19.80
CA ALA A 93 11.45 24.94 20.37
C ALA A 93 10.99 26.35 19.97
N ILE A 94 9.89 26.42 19.19
CA ILE A 94 8.63 27.12 19.51
C ILE A 94 7.63 26.87 18.37
N ALA A 95 6.35 26.79 18.72
CA ALA A 95 5.25 26.65 17.78
C ALA A 95 4.41 27.94 17.69
N ALA A 96 3.80 28.09 16.50
CA ALA A 96 2.46 28.67 16.27
C ALA A 96 2.30 30.14 15.84
N ILE A 97 1.20 30.27 15.07
CA ILE A 97 0.37 31.43 14.74
C ILE A 97 0.61 32.09 13.37
N THR A 98 -0.51 32.17 12.66
CA THR A 98 -0.76 32.63 11.29
C THR A 98 -1.00 34.14 11.22
N GLN A 99 -0.65 34.77 10.10
CA GLN A 99 -1.55 35.54 9.21
C GLN A 99 -0.73 36.11 8.02
N PRO A 100 -1.33 36.31 6.83
CA PRO A 100 -0.62 36.87 5.68
C PRO A 100 -0.57 38.40 5.75
N ILE A 101 0.63 38.98 5.69
CA ILE A 101 0.80 40.43 5.52
C ILE A 101 0.89 40.72 4.03
N PHE A 102 -0.21 41.24 3.46
CA PHE A 102 -0.14 41.99 2.20
C PHE A 102 0.68 43.26 2.44
N SER A 103 1.81 43.38 1.76
CA SER A 103 2.59 44.62 1.71
C SER A 103 2.76 45.04 0.25
N SER A 104 2.04 46.09 -0.13
CA SER A 104 2.22 46.77 -1.41
C SER A 104 3.50 47.61 -1.33
N ASN A 105 4.57 47.19 -2.01
CA ASN A 105 5.78 47.99 -2.12
C ASN A 105 5.76 48.80 -3.42
N GLU A 106 5.76 50.12 -3.28
CA GLU A 106 5.92 51.06 -4.39
C GLU A 106 7.32 50.93 -5.00
N THR A 107 7.39 51.06 -6.32
CA THR A 107 8.64 51.07 -7.07
C THR A 107 9.45 52.35 -6.80
N LYS A 108 10.48 52.24 -5.96
CA LYS A 108 11.59 53.21 -5.94
C LYS A 108 12.70 52.73 -6.86
N ALA A 109 12.89 53.43 -7.97
CA ALA A 109 14.08 53.28 -8.80
C ALA A 109 15.32 53.73 -8.02
N SER A 110 16.29 52.83 -7.85
CA SER A 110 17.65 53.14 -7.44
C SER A 110 18.60 52.79 -8.57
N ASP A 111 19.18 53.81 -9.19
CA ASP A 111 20.23 53.64 -10.18
C ASP A 111 21.48 53.04 -9.50
N GLY A 112 21.88 51.87 -9.97
CA GLY A 112 22.88 51.03 -9.31
C GLY A 112 23.52 50.09 -10.31
N SER A 113 24.78 50.35 -10.64
CA SER A 113 25.58 49.63 -11.62
C SER A 113 25.93 48.22 -11.15
N GLY A 114 24.95 47.32 -11.16
CA GLY A 114 25.16 45.89 -11.00
C GLY A 114 26.07 45.38 -12.11
N GLN A 115 27.19 44.76 -11.74
CA GLN A 115 27.92 43.93 -12.68
C GLN A 115 26.97 42.84 -13.18
N ARG A 116 26.74 42.79 -14.49
CA ARG A 116 26.08 41.64 -15.10
C ARG A 116 26.96 40.43 -14.82
N GLN A 117 26.48 39.49 -14.01
CA GLN A 117 27.09 38.16 -13.99
C GLN A 117 26.94 37.58 -15.39
N ASP A 118 28.07 37.13 -15.94
CA ASP A 118 28.11 36.53 -17.26
C ASP A 118 27.66 35.07 -17.15
N PHE A 119 26.37 34.82 -17.37
CA PHE A 119 25.76 33.49 -17.35
C PHE A 119 26.11 32.64 -18.61
N SER A 120 27.11 33.03 -19.40
CA SER A 120 27.51 32.34 -20.64
C SER A 120 28.12 30.94 -20.40
N SER A 121 28.55 30.63 -19.17
CA SER A 121 29.11 29.32 -18.81
C SER A 121 28.23 28.56 -17.81
N ASP A 122 27.60 27.47 -18.26
CA ASP A 122 26.99 26.47 -17.38
C ASP A 122 28.08 25.88 -16.45
N SER A 123 27.96 26.13 -15.14
CA SER A 123 28.93 25.70 -14.12
C SER A 123 28.59 24.36 -13.47
N ARG A 124 27.49 23.72 -13.89
CA ARG A 124 27.06 22.39 -13.40
C ARG A 124 27.90 21.27 -13.99
N ASP A 125 27.78 20.07 -13.41
CA ASP A 125 28.65 18.92 -13.70
C ASP A 125 28.92 18.74 -15.21
N PRO A 126 30.17 18.92 -15.69
CA PRO A 126 30.52 18.80 -17.09
C PRO A 126 30.42 17.36 -17.63
N SER A 127 30.35 16.35 -16.76
CA SER A 127 30.24 14.94 -17.16
C SER A 127 28.83 14.51 -17.58
N LEU A 128 27.80 15.25 -17.15
CA LEU A 128 26.41 14.97 -17.52
C LEU A 128 26.04 15.60 -18.87
N PRO A 129 25.35 14.88 -19.79
CA PRO A 129 24.87 15.46 -21.02
C PRO A 129 23.79 16.53 -20.76
N ARG A 130 23.63 17.47 -21.70
CA ARG A 130 22.59 18.52 -21.68
C ARG A 130 21.51 18.17 -22.69
N HIS A 131 20.25 18.29 -22.29
CA HIS A 131 19.09 17.98 -23.12
C HIS A 131 18.12 19.16 -23.19
N ARG A 132 17.55 19.41 -24.37
CA ARG A 132 16.50 20.42 -24.54
C ARG A 132 15.16 19.86 -24.08
N LEU A 133 14.31 20.70 -23.46
CA LEU A 133 12.95 20.31 -23.09
C LEU A 133 12.09 19.96 -24.31
N ALA A 134 12.34 20.58 -25.46
CA ALA A 134 11.66 20.27 -26.71
C ALA A 134 11.94 18.84 -27.19
N ASP A 135 13.22 18.42 -27.13
CA ASP A 135 13.67 17.09 -27.56
C ASP A 135 13.14 16.01 -26.59
N ILE A 136 13.24 16.26 -25.27
CA ILE A 136 12.66 15.38 -24.23
C ILE A 136 11.15 15.19 -24.46
N ARG A 137 10.42 16.25 -24.78
CA ARG A 137 8.97 16.18 -25.05
C ARG A 137 8.63 15.43 -26.34
N ALA A 138 9.47 15.55 -27.37
CA ALA A 138 9.25 14.93 -28.67
C ALA A 138 9.58 13.43 -28.65
N ASP A 139 10.75 13.07 -28.12
CA ASP A 139 11.33 11.72 -28.26
C ASP A 139 11.05 10.81 -27.05
N HIS A 140 10.78 11.40 -25.87
CA HIS A 140 10.69 10.70 -24.59
C HIS A 140 9.36 10.93 -23.85
N GLY A 141 8.31 11.26 -24.61
CA GLY A 141 6.94 11.46 -24.10
C GLY A 141 6.17 10.17 -23.73
N PRO A 142 4.87 10.27 -23.41
CA PRO A 142 4.07 9.18 -22.82
C PRO A 142 3.90 7.90 -23.66
N GLY A 143 4.16 7.98 -24.97
CA GLY A 143 4.11 6.83 -25.90
C GLY A 143 5.48 6.37 -26.39
N SER A 144 6.57 6.83 -25.76
CA SER A 144 7.93 6.39 -26.08
C SER A 144 8.26 5.08 -25.37
N ASP A 145 9.00 4.19 -26.05
CA ASP A 145 9.63 3.01 -25.42
C ASP A 145 10.69 3.39 -24.37
N ARG A 146 11.12 4.67 -24.36
CA ARG A 146 12.05 5.23 -23.36
C ARG A 146 11.50 6.51 -22.73
N PRO A 147 10.50 6.42 -21.84
CA PRO A 147 9.90 7.59 -21.21
C PRO A 147 10.90 8.27 -20.28
N TRP A 148 11.13 9.57 -20.48
CA TRP A 148 11.98 10.39 -19.61
C TRP A 148 11.15 11.42 -18.87
N VAL A 149 11.61 11.84 -17.70
CA VAL A 149 11.00 12.90 -16.90
C VAL A 149 12.06 13.90 -16.43
N THR A 150 11.62 15.08 -16.03
CA THR A 150 12.48 16.10 -15.41
C THR A 150 12.09 16.38 -13.96
N TYR A 151 13.08 16.73 -13.15
CA TYR A 151 12.91 17.19 -11.77
C TYR A 151 14.04 18.14 -11.39
N GLU A 152 13.70 19.29 -10.81
CA GLU A 152 14.61 20.41 -10.60
C GLU A 152 15.27 20.77 -11.95
N ASP A 153 16.60 20.74 -12.07
CA ASP A 153 17.31 21.03 -13.33
C ASP A 153 17.84 19.76 -14.05
N LYS A 154 17.37 18.58 -13.64
CA LYS A 154 17.87 17.25 -14.05
C LYS A 154 16.88 16.48 -14.93
N VAL A 155 17.41 15.50 -15.66
CA VAL A 155 16.71 14.62 -16.61
C VAL A 155 16.92 13.15 -16.22
N TYR A 156 15.84 12.38 -16.20
CA TYR A 156 15.82 11.00 -15.69
C TYR A 156 15.17 10.04 -16.69
N ASP A 157 15.83 8.92 -16.97
CA ASP A 157 15.28 7.84 -17.79
C ASP A 157 14.56 6.83 -16.88
N ILE A 158 13.23 6.90 -16.84
CA ILE A 158 12.42 6.08 -15.93
C ILE A 158 11.98 4.75 -16.54
N THR A 159 12.50 4.36 -17.73
CA THR A 159 12.06 3.15 -18.47
C THR A 159 12.00 1.91 -17.57
N ASP A 160 13.09 1.60 -16.88
CA ASP A 160 13.19 0.43 -15.99
C ASP A 160 12.43 0.60 -14.65
N TRP A 161 11.94 1.80 -14.35
CA TRP A 161 11.16 2.10 -13.14
C TRP A 161 9.64 2.01 -13.33
N VAL A 162 9.12 2.19 -14.56
CA VAL A 162 7.66 2.27 -14.82
C VAL A 162 6.91 1.07 -14.23
N GLY A 163 7.37 -0.15 -14.46
CA GLY A 163 6.73 -1.38 -13.96
C GLY A 163 6.84 -1.58 -12.43
N ALA A 164 7.80 -0.93 -11.78
CA ALA A 164 7.97 -0.95 -10.33
C ALA A 164 7.26 0.21 -9.62
N HIS A 165 6.84 1.24 -10.37
CA HIS A 165 6.27 2.45 -9.80
C HIS A 165 4.91 2.19 -9.13
N PRO A 166 4.67 2.71 -7.90
CA PRO A 166 3.40 2.56 -7.19
C PRO A 166 2.15 3.05 -7.93
N GLY A 167 2.24 3.96 -8.89
CA GLY A 167 1.09 4.37 -9.71
C GLY A 167 0.91 3.55 -11.00
N GLY A 168 1.77 2.57 -11.28
CA GLY A 168 1.91 1.96 -12.60
C GLY A 168 2.07 3.02 -13.70
N ASP A 169 1.45 2.75 -14.84
CA ASP A 169 1.40 3.60 -16.05
C ASP A 169 0.92 5.05 -15.81
N VAL A 170 0.32 5.37 -14.65
CA VAL A 170 -0.02 6.75 -14.29
C VAL A 170 1.22 7.65 -14.29
N ILE A 171 2.44 7.11 -14.06
CA ILE A 171 3.70 7.87 -14.18
C ILE A 171 3.95 8.38 -15.61
N LEU A 172 3.50 7.65 -16.63
CA LEU A 172 3.70 8.01 -18.03
C LEU A 172 2.98 9.33 -18.39
N ARG A 173 1.99 9.77 -17.61
CA ARG A 173 1.37 11.10 -17.75
C ARG A 173 2.37 12.26 -17.55
N ALA A 174 3.49 12.02 -16.87
CA ALA A 174 4.55 12.99 -16.67
C ALA A 174 5.73 12.82 -17.65
N ALA A 175 5.73 11.78 -18.49
CA ALA A 175 6.80 11.54 -19.45
C ALA A 175 6.86 12.68 -20.49
N GLY A 176 8.06 13.11 -20.84
CA GLY A 176 8.32 14.30 -21.66
C GLY A 176 8.21 15.63 -20.90
N ALA A 177 7.99 15.61 -19.57
CA ALA A 177 7.69 16.80 -18.76
C ALA A 177 8.26 16.74 -17.33
N SER A 178 7.97 17.79 -16.55
CA SER A 178 8.37 17.97 -15.14
C SER A 178 7.42 17.22 -14.19
N ILE A 179 7.98 16.56 -13.17
CA ILE A 179 7.20 15.80 -12.17
C ILE A 179 6.79 16.64 -10.95
N GLU A 180 7.35 17.84 -10.77
CA GLU A 180 7.09 18.74 -9.65
C GLU A 180 5.61 19.07 -9.43
N PRO A 181 4.80 19.36 -10.47
CA PRO A 181 3.36 19.58 -10.30
C PRO A 181 2.66 18.36 -9.70
N TYR A 182 3.01 17.16 -10.16
CA TYR A 182 2.50 15.90 -9.62
C TYR A 182 3.01 15.67 -8.18
N TRP A 183 4.28 15.93 -7.88
CA TRP A 183 4.83 15.77 -6.52
C TRP A 183 4.24 16.79 -5.52
N ASN A 184 3.79 17.96 -5.99
CA ASN A 184 3.05 18.92 -5.18
C ASN A 184 1.64 18.44 -4.79
N ILE A 185 1.03 17.58 -5.60
CA ILE A 185 -0.25 16.92 -5.32
C ILE A 185 -0.03 15.64 -4.49
N PHE A 186 0.76 14.72 -5.02
CA PHE A 186 1.14 13.44 -4.42
C PHE A 186 2.35 13.61 -3.50
N THR A 187 2.15 14.28 -2.37
CA THR A 187 3.23 14.68 -1.44
C THR A 187 4.07 13.54 -0.86
N ILE A 188 3.63 12.29 -0.99
CA ILE A 188 4.41 11.09 -0.64
C ILE A 188 5.77 11.03 -1.37
N HIS A 189 5.84 11.54 -2.60
CA HIS A 189 7.08 11.56 -3.38
C HIS A 189 8.14 12.55 -2.82
N LYS A 190 7.75 13.46 -1.92
CA LYS A 190 8.68 14.36 -1.23
C LYS A 190 9.47 13.67 -0.10
N ALA A 191 9.25 12.38 0.14
CA ALA A 191 10.03 11.61 1.12
C ALA A 191 11.48 11.36 0.63
N PRO A 192 12.50 11.41 1.50
CA PRO A 192 13.91 11.29 1.09
C PRO A 192 14.23 10.05 0.25
N HIS A 193 13.72 8.88 0.65
CA HIS A 193 13.95 7.62 -0.07
C HIS A 193 13.40 7.61 -1.50
N VAL A 194 12.41 8.46 -1.84
CA VAL A 194 11.90 8.58 -3.22
C VAL A 194 12.88 9.38 -4.08
N ARG A 195 13.57 10.38 -3.52
CA ARG A 195 14.68 11.05 -4.20
C ARG A 195 15.85 10.10 -4.43
N GLU A 196 16.20 9.27 -3.45
CA GLU A 196 17.25 8.24 -3.55
C GLU A 196 16.95 7.17 -4.63
N ILE A 197 15.68 6.88 -4.90
CA ILE A 197 15.26 6.06 -6.03
C ILE A 197 15.43 6.84 -7.34
N LEU A 198 14.88 8.05 -7.43
CA LEU A 198 14.92 8.87 -8.64
C LEU A 198 16.36 9.16 -9.12
N ASP A 199 17.29 9.49 -8.22
CA ASP A 199 18.68 9.79 -8.55
C ASP A 199 19.44 8.59 -9.18
N GLN A 200 18.95 7.35 -9.04
CA GLN A 200 19.52 6.18 -9.75
C GLN A 200 19.24 6.19 -11.26
N TYR A 201 18.23 6.94 -11.69
CA TYR A 201 17.78 7.06 -13.08
C TYR A 201 18.29 8.33 -13.77
N LEU A 202 19.20 9.08 -13.13
CA LEU A 202 19.76 10.32 -13.66
C LEU A 202 20.56 10.07 -14.94
N VAL A 203 20.11 10.65 -16.05
CA VAL A 203 20.80 10.54 -17.36
C VAL A 203 21.44 11.85 -17.82
N GLY A 204 21.00 13.01 -17.31
CA GLY A 204 21.57 14.29 -17.72
C GLY A 204 20.99 15.50 -17.00
N LEU A 205 21.31 16.69 -17.53
CA LEU A 205 20.83 17.98 -17.09
C LEU A 205 19.98 18.64 -18.17
N ILE A 206 19.05 19.49 -17.75
CA ILE A 206 18.31 20.38 -18.64
C ILE A 206 19.29 21.45 -19.16
N ALA A 207 19.24 21.70 -20.47
CA ALA A 207 20.03 22.75 -21.11
C ALA A 207 19.71 24.13 -20.51
N ILE A 208 20.73 24.94 -20.27
CA ILE A 208 20.60 26.21 -19.53
C ILE A 208 19.71 27.24 -20.25
N GLU A 209 19.52 27.08 -21.56
CA GLU A 209 18.63 27.88 -22.40
C GLU A 209 17.14 27.65 -22.10
N ASP A 210 16.78 26.49 -21.53
CA ASP A 210 15.41 26.09 -21.21
C ASP A 210 15.07 26.28 -19.72
N LEU A 211 16.00 26.83 -18.93
CA LEU A 211 15.83 27.17 -17.52
C LEU A 211 15.52 28.66 -17.34
N ASP A 212 14.61 28.97 -16.42
CA ASP A 212 14.39 30.33 -15.97
C ASP A 212 15.63 30.87 -15.23
N ARG A 213 16.00 32.11 -15.52
CA ARG A 213 17.27 32.70 -15.08
C ARG A 213 17.29 33.18 -13.63
N GLU A 214 16.13 33.34 -13.00
CA GLU A 214 16.02 33.77 -11.60
C GLU A 214 15.90 32.57 -10.66
N THR A 215 15.18 31.53 -11.09
CA THR A 215 14.90 30.33 -10.29
C THR A 215 15.82 29.14 -10.59
N GLY A 216 16.44 29.09 -11.77
CA GLY A 216 17.22 27.95 -12.23
C GLY A 216 16.40 26.71 -12.60
N LEU A 217 15.08 26.85 -12.75
CA LEU A 217 14.13 25.76 -12.97
C LEU A 217 13.46 25.84 -14.35
N PRO A 218 13.03 24.71 -14.93
CA PRO A 218 12.24 24.70 -16.16
C PRO A 218 10.84 25.29 -15.91
N ALA A 219 10.22 25.81 -16.96
CA ALA A 219 8.82 26.22 -16.90
C ALA A 219 7.91 24.98 -16.71
N ALA A 220 7.33 24.83 -15.51
CA ALA A 220 6.40 23.75 -15.20
C ALA A 220 4.98 24.07 -15.69
N GLU A 221 4.39 23.18 -16.48
CA GLU A 221 2.99 23.27 -16.89
C GLU A 221 2.05 22.93 -15.72
N ALA A 222 0.88 23.57 -15.68
CA ALA A 222 -0.13 23.26 -14.68
C ALA A 222 -0.79 21.92 -15.01
N VAL A 223 -0.70 20.96 -14.09
CA VAL A 223 -1.38 19.66 -14.20
C VAL A 223 -2.77 19.72 -13.57
N GLU A 224 -3.72 18.99 -14.16
CA GLU A 224 -5.02 18.77 -13.53
C GLU A 224 -4.84 18.01 -12.20
N ASP A 225 -5.53 18.46 -11.15
CA ASP A 225 -5.53 17.80 -9.85
C ASP A 225 -6.51 16.62 -9.87
N PRO A 226 -6.04 15.36 -9.91
CA PRO A 226 -6.94 14.21 -10.00
C PRO A 226 -7.79 14.03 -8.74
N PHE A 227 -7.46 14.72 -7.65
CA PHE A 227 -8.23 14.76 -6.41
C PHE A 227 -9.20 15.97 -6.34
N ALA A 228 -9.46 16.67 -7.43
CA ALA A 228 -10.42 17.78 -7.44
C ALA A 228 -11.88 17.31 -7.24
N SER A 229 -12.21 16.11 -7.74
CA SER A 229 -13.52 15.45 -7.63
C SER A 229 -13.66 14.49 -6.45
N ASP A 230 -12.61 14.38 -5.62
CA ASP A 230 -12.57 13.49 -4.46
C ASP A 230 -13.71 13.86 -3.47
N PRO A 231 -14.46 12.89 -2.93
CA PRO A 231 -15.66 13.17 -2.14
C PRO A 231 -15.36 13.95 -0.85
N ALA A 232 -16.38 14.58 -0.27
CA ALA A 232 -16.32 15.07 1.10
C ALA A 232 -16.40 13.90 2.10
N ARG A 233 -15.66 13.98 3.21
CA ARG A 233 -15.61 12.95 4.26
C ARG A 233 -16.03 13.51 5.61
N ASP A 234 -16.44 12.63 6.52
CA ASP A 234 -16.83 13.00 7.88
C ASP A 234 -15.65 13.67 8.63
N PRO A 235 -15.84 14.85 9.25
CA PRO A 235 -14.77 15.57 9.94
C PRO A 235 -14.30 14.91 11.24
N ARG A 236 -14.99 13.86 11.72
CA ARG A 236 -14.55 13.05 12.87
C ARG A 236 -13.37 12.15 12.53
N LEU A 237 -13.18 11.80 11.25
CA LEU A 237 -12.10 10.91 10.81
C LEU A 237 -10.71 11.52 11.03
N ILE A 238 -9.85 10.80 11.74
CA ILE A 238 -8.45 11.15 11.96
C ILE A 238 -7.72 11.03 10.62
N THR A 239 -7.29 12.16 10.06
CA THR A 239 -6.67 12.23 8.73
C THR A 239 -5.16 12.02 8.82
N HIS A 240 -4.64 11.02 8.12
CA HIS A 240 -3.20 10.79 7.93
C HIS A 240 -2.67 11.50 6.69
N THR A 241 -3.40 11.43 5.58
CA THR A 241 -3.10 12.18 4.35
C THR A 241 -4.37 12.72 3.71
N ALA A 242 -4.29 13.92 3.14
CA ALA A 242 -5.39 14.53 2.40
C ALA A 242 -5.48 14.01 0.96
N LYS A 243 -4.33 13.89 0.28
CA LYS A 243 -4.19 13.45 -1.11
C LYS A 243 -3.00 12.46 -1.22
N PRO A 244 -3.23 11.18 -1.55
CA PRO A 244 -4.53 10.50 -1.52
C PRO A 244 -5.16 10.52 -0.13
N ARG A 245 -6.49 10.40 -0.04
CA ARG A 245 -7.19 10.37 1.24
C ARG A 245 -6.85 9.10 2.02
N ASN A 246 -6.28 9.25 3.22
CA ASN A 246 -6.15 8.16 4.18
C ASN A 246 -6.57 8.64 5.57
N ALA A 247 -7.54 7.96 6.19
CA ALA A 247 -8.10 8.35 7.47
C ALA A 247 -8.74 7.18 8.24
N GLU A 248 -8.70 7.22 9.57
CA GLU A 248 -9.31 6.21 10.47
C GLU A 248 -10.39 6.84 11.38
N PRO A 249 -11.41 6.08 11.82
CA PRO A 249 -12.29 6.50 12.90
C PRO A 249 -11.50 6.73 14.20
N PRO A 250 -11.93 7.69 15.05
CA PRO A 250 -11.44 7.77 16.42
C PRO A 250 -11.65 6.44 17.15
N ALA A 251 -10.69 6.03 17.98
CA ALA A 251 -10.75 4.76 18.69
C ALA A 251 -12.05 4.59 19.53
N SER A 252 -12.60 5.69 20.07
CA SER A 252 -13.86 5.61 20.83
C SER A 252 -15.12 5.38 19.99
N ASP A 253 -15.05 5.62 18.68
CA ASP A 253 -16.14 5.37 17.74
C ASP A 253 -15.97 4.00 17.06
N LEU A 254 -14.72 3.53 16.89
CA LEU A 254 -14.38 2.23 16.29
C LEU A 254 -15.14 1.03 16.90
N ALA A 255 -15.32 1.03 18.22
CA ALA A 255 -16.02 -0.03 18.97
C ALA A 255 -17.40 0.42 19.49
N SER A 256 -17.98 1.48 18.92
CA SER A 256 -19.29 1.99 19.36
C SER A 256 -20.47 1.13 18.88
N GLU A 257 -20.33 0.52 17.69
CA GLU A 257 -21.32 -0.36 17.06
C GLU A 257 -20.61 -1.54 16.40
N PHE A 258 -21.29 -2.69 16.27
CA PHE A 258 -20.73 -3.88 15.61
C PHE A 258 -20.57 -3.68 14.09
N ILE A 259 -21.47 -2.92 13.48
CA ILE A 259 -21.38 -2.47 12.09
C ILE A 259 -20.91 -1.02 12.13
N THR A 260 -19.75 -0.73 11.55
CA THR A 260 -19.20 0.63 11.50
C THR A 260 -20.04 1.48 10.55
N PRO A 261 -20.56 2.65 10.96
CA PRO A 261 -21.24 3.58 10.06
C PRO A 261 -20.37 3.92 8.85
N ALA A 262 -20.96 4.00 7.66
CA ALA A 262 -20.19 4.08 6.41
C ALA A 262 -19.34 5.36 6.31
N GLU A 263 -19.83 6.45 6.89
CA GLU A 263 -19.15 7.74 7.06
C GLU A 263 -17.95 7.71 8.03
N LEU A 264 -17.85 6.68 8.88
CA LEU A 264 -16.74 6.44 9.82
C LEU A 264 -15.88 5.22 9.45
N PHE A 265 -16.26 4.44 8.45
CA PHE A 265 -15.47 3.31 7.98
C PHE A 265 -14.12 3.82 7.45
N TYR A 266 -13.00 3.23 7.90
CA TYR A 266 -11.67 3.75 7.58
C TYR A 266 -11.44 3.84 6.06
N VAL A 267 -10.85 4.95 5.63
CA VAL A 267 -10.56 5.23 4.22
C VAL A 267 -9.08 4.98 3.97
N ARG A 268 -8.75 4.01 3.10
CA ARG A 268 -7.41 3.87 2.53
C ARG A 268 -7.50 4.01 1.01
N ASN A 269 -6.93 5.10 0.48
CA ASN A 269 -6.75 5.31 -0.95
C ASN A 269 -5.24 5.40 -1.27
N HIS A 270 -4.82 4.75 -2.37
CA HIS A 270 -3.49 4.93 -2.96
C HIS A 270 -3.47 6.06 -3.98
N MET A 271 -4.55 6.20 -4.74
CA MET A 271 -4.76 7.18 -5.79
C MET A 271 -6.02 8.02 -5.49
N TRP A 272 -6.54 8.75 -6.48
CA TRP A 272 -7.81 9.48 -6.38
C TRP A 272 -9.01 8.52 -6.34
N VAL A 273 -10.19 9.04 -5.99
CA VAL A 273 -11.46 8.34 -6.15
C VAL A 273 -11.97 8.52 -7.59
N PRO A 274 -12.11 7.45 -8.40
CA PRO A 274 -12.66 7.55 -9.74
C PRO A 274 -14.05 8.21 -9.76
N PRO A 275 -14.28 9.25 -10.59
CA PRO A 275 -15.59 9.89 -10.70
C PRO A 275 -16.54 9.02 -11.52
N VAL A 276 -17.40 8.26 -10.83
CA VAL A 276 -18.48 7.48 -11.45
C VAL A 276 -19.83 8.13 -11.14
N GLU A 277 -20.45 8.69 -12.17
CA GLU A 277 -21.78 9.29 -12.06
C GLU A 277 -22.85 8.25 -11.70
N ALA A 278 -23.71 8.58 -10.74
CA ALA A 278 -24.73 7.65 -10.24
C ALA A 278 -25.70 7.17 -11.35
N ALA A 279 -26.03 8.03 -12.31
CA ALA A 279 -26.85 7.69 -13.47
C ALA A 279 -26.14 6.80 -14.50
N ALA A 280 -24.81 6.68 -14.43
CA ALA A 280 -24.01 5.80 -15.29
C ALA A 280 -23.65 4.47 -14.60
N ALA A 281 -23.80 4.36 -13.28
CA ALA A 281 -23.34 3.22 -12.47
C ALA A 281 -23.84 1.86 -12.96
N GLY A 282 -25.10 1.74 -13.40
CA GLY A 282 -25.64 0.48 -13.96
C GLY A 282 -24.89 -0.01 -15.21
N ARG A 283 -24.29 0.91 -15.98
CA ARG A 283 -23.48 0.65 -17.18
C ARG A 283 -21.98 0.45 -16.87
N HIS A 284 -21.57 0.48 -15.61
CA HIS A 284 -20.20 0.16 -15.22
C HIS A 284 -19.86 -1.26 -15.66
N ALA A 285 -18.82 -1.41 -16.46
CA ALA A 285 -18.41 -2.68 -17.05
C ALA A 285 -17.31 -3.36 -16.22
N LEU A 286 -17.49 -4.65 -15.98
CA LEU A 286 -16.50 -5.56 -15.45
C LEU A 286 -16.12 -6.57 -16.55
N THR A 287 -14.88 -6.56 -16.98
CA THR A 287 -14.33 -7.59 -17.89
C THR A 287 -13.77 -8.75 -17.08
N ILE A 288 -14.14 -9.98 -17.42
CA ILE A 288 -13.53 -11.23 -16.92
C ILE A 288 -12.71 -11.83 -18.06
N GLU A 289 -11.40 -11.98 -17.88
CA GLU A 289 -10.51 -12.73 -18.76
C GLU A 289 -10.28 -14.14 -18.22
N LEU A 290 -10.53 -15.15 -19.05
CA LEU A 290 -10.26 -16.57 -18.76
C LEU A 290 -8.82 -16.94 -19.17
N PRO A 291 -8.26 -18.07 -18.68
CA PRO A 291 -6.90 -18.50 -19.05
C PRO A 291 -6.71 -18.80 -20.55
N SER A 292 -7.81 -18.95 -21.30
CA SER A 292 -7.82 -19.06 -22.77
C SER A 292 -7.59 -17.74 -23.51
N GLY A 293 -7.56 -16.60 -22.80
CA GLY A 293 -7.62 -15.26 -23.39
C GLY A 293 -9.03 -14.85 -23.85
N GLU A 294 -10.06 -15.66 -23.58
CA GLU A 294 -11.45 -15.28 -23.83
C GLU A 294 -11.91 -14.25 -22.79
N GLU A 295 -12.40 -13.10 -23.26
CA GLU A 295 -12.97 -12.06 -22.40
C GLU A 295 -14.51 -12.09 -22.41
N ARG A 296 -15.09 -11.89 -21.22
CA ARG A 296 -16.54 -11.73 -21.05
C ARG A 296 -16.86 -10.53 -20.18
N VAL A 297 -17.70 -9.64 -20.70
CA VAL A 297 -18.06 -8.37 -20.05
C VAL A 297 -19.42 -8.50 -19.36
N TYR A 298 -19.51 -7.93 -18.15
CA TYR A 298 -20.74 -7.79 -17.38
C TYR A 298 -20.94 -6.33 -17.01
N THR A 299 -22.11 -5.78 -17.29
CA THR A 299 -22.53 -4.52 -16.67
C THR A 299 -22.95 -4.75 -15.22
N LEU A 300 -22.91 -3.71 -14.39
CA LEU A 300 -23.43 -3.78 -13.02
C LEU A 300 -24.91 -4.21 -12.97
N GLU A 301 -25.72 -3.73 -13.91
CA GLU A 301 -27.14 -4.11 -14.03
C GLU A 301 -27.30 -5.61 -14.35
N GLU A 302 -26.44 -6.18 -15.20
CA GLU A 302 -26.38 -7.63 -15.44
C GLU A 302 -25.92 -8.42 -14.22
N LEU A 303 -24.91 -7.94 -13.48
CA LEU A 303 -24.49 -8.58 -12.23
C LEU A 303 -25.65 -8.62 -11.23
N GLN A 304 -26.37 -7.51 -11.06
CA GLN A 304 -27.50 -7.39 -10.14
C GLN A 304 -28.73 -8.21 -10.54
N SER A 305 -28.97 -8.43 -11.84
CA SER A 305 -30.18 -9.09 -12.34
C SER A 305 -30.00 -10.58 -12.67
N ARG A 306 -28.81 -11.01 -13.09
CA ARG A 306 -28.55 -12.40 -13.52
C ARG A 306 -28.12 -13.34 -12.40
N PHE A 307 -27.50 -12.81 -11.34
CA PHE A 307 -26.92 -13.60 -10.26
C PHE A 307 -27.68 -13.44 -8.95
N ARG A 308 -27.55 -14.43 -8.06
CA ARG A 308 -28.12 -14.35 -6.73
C ARG A 308 -27.36 -13.30 -5.90
N VAL A 309 -28.09 -12.33 -5.36
CA VAL A 309 -27.55 -11.37 -4.40
C VAL A 309 -27.37 -12.03 -3.03
N HIS A 310 -26.21 -11.78 -2.42
CA HIS A 310 -25.80 -12.24 -1.10
C HIS A 310 -25.48 -11.03 -0.21
N ARG A 311 -25.63 -11.23 1.11
CA ARG A 311 -25.14 -10.31 2.15
C ARG A 311 -24.15 -11.04 3.04
N VAL A 312 -22.99 -10.44 3.24
CA VAL A 312 -21.88 -10.99 4.03
C VAL A 312 -21.37 -9.90 4.97
N THR A 313 -21.42 -10.15 6.28
CA THR A 313 -20.79 -9.25 7.26
C THR A 313 -19.32 -9.58 7.37
N ALA A 314 -18.44 -8.66 6.96
CA ALA A 314 -17.00 -8.86 6.99
C ALA A 314 -16.26 -7.59 7.42
N ALA A 315 -15.28 -7.78 8.30
CA ALA A 315 -14.33 -6.74 8.67
C ALA A 315 -13.22 -6.64 7.61
N LEU A 316 -12.90 -5.42 7.20
CA LEU A 316 -11.69 -5.14 6.44
C LEU A 316 -10.64 -4.57 7.40
N GLN A 317 -9.43 -5.12 7.36
CA GLN A 317 -8.28 -4.63 8.12
C GLN A 317 -7.12 -4.27 7.18
N CYS A 318 -6.55 -3.09 7.36
CA CYS A 318 -5.30 -2.71 6.70
C CYS A 318 -4.12 -3.47 7.32
N SER A 319 -3.21 -3.99 6.50
CA SER A 319 -1.90 -4.52 6.93
C SER A 319 -1.11 -3.53 7.79
N GLY A 320 -1.27 -2.23 7.52
CA GLY A 320 -0.64 -1.15 8.28
C GLY A 320 -1.32 -0.78 9.59
N ASN A 321 -2.39 -1.47 10.02
CA ASN A 321 -3.06 -1.16 11.28
C ASN A 321 -2.07 -1.28 12.45
N ARG A 322 -2.09 -0.31 13.37
CA ARG A 322 -1.15 -0.16 14.49
C ARG A 322 0.33 0.04 14.10
N ARG A 323 0.63 0.52 12.88
CA ARG A 323 2.01 0.89 12.49
C ARG A 323 2.65 1.90 13.46
N SER A 324 1.87 2.83 14.03
CA SER A 324 2.38 3.78 15.03
C SER A 324 2.97 3.09 16.27
N ASP A 325 2.39 1.97 16.70
CA ASP A 325 2.88 1.20 17.87
C ASP A 325 4.23 0.57 17.56
N MET A 326 4.43 0.07 16.33
CA MET A 326 5.70 -0.48 15.86
C MET A 326 6.79 0.59 15.80
N THR A 327 6.47 1.77 15.25
CA THR A 327 7.37 2.94 15.25
C THR A 327 7.76 3.39 16.66
N ALA A 328 6.81 3.39 17.60
CA ALA A 328 7.05 3.82 18.97
C ALA A 328 7.81 2.79 19.83
N SER A 329 7.68 1.49 19.53
CA SER A 329 8.14 0.41 20.40
C SER A 329 9.36 -0.36 19.88
N ALA A 330 9.63 -0.31 18.57
CA ALA A 330 10.74 -1.03 17.94
C ALA A 330 11.72 -0.08 17.24
N ASN A 331 11.41 0.31 16.00
CA ASN A 331 12.25 1.16 15.15
C ASN A 331 11.36 2.01 14.23
N ALA A 332 11.90 3.11 13.69
CA ALA A 332 11.19 3.93 12.71
C ALA A 332 10.71 3.09 11.51
N THR A 333 9.44 3.23 11.14
CA THR A 333 8.83 2.48 10.03
C THR A 333 8.46 3.40 8.87
N ASN A 334 8.54 2.87 7.64
CA ASN A 334 8.04 3.56 6.46
C ASN A 334 6.51 3.38 6.34
N GLY A 335 5.85 4.40 5.79
CA GLY A 335 4.41 4.41 5.49
C GLY A 335 3.54 5.06 6.57
N LEU A 336 2.23 5.04 6.33
CA LEU A 336 1.21 5.74 7.12
C LEU A 336 1.17 5.25 8.58
N GLN A 337 1.26 6.19 9.52
CA GLN A 337 1.36 5.93 10.95
C GLN A 337 -0.01 5.74 11.61
N TRP A 338 -0.74 4.73 11.12
CA TRP A 338 -2.05 4.33 11.65
C TRP A 338 -1.99 3.99 13.14
N GLY A 339 -3.00 4.46 13.87
CA GLY A 339 -3.36 3.97 15.20
C GLY A 339 -4.09 2.63 15.13
N VAL A 340 -5.08 2.42 15.97
CA VAL A 340 -5.82 1.16 16.11
C VAL A 340 -7.02 1.02 15.16
N GLY A 341 -7.40 2.10 14.47
CA GLY A 341 -8.64 2.25 13.70
C GLY A 341 -8.53 1.94 12.22
N ALA A 342 -7.40 1.43 11.70
CA ALA A 342 -7.30 0.98 10.30
C ALA A 342 -7.95 -0.40 10.09
N ILE A 343 -9.14 -0.56 10.67
CA ILE A 343 -10.03 -1.72 10.63
C ILE A 343 -11.47 -1.20 10.76
N SER A 344 -12.43 -1.78 10.05
CA SER A 344 -13.86 -1.48 10.20
C SER A 344 -14.71 -2.65 9.71
N ASN A 345 -15.92 -2.79 10.22
CA ASN A 345 -16.82 -3.91 9.92
C ASN A 345 -18.10 -3.44 9.22
N ALA A 346 -18.53 -4.14 8.18
CA ALA A 346 -19.71 -3.77 7.40
C ALA A 346 -20.46 -5.01 6.89
N GLU A 347 -21.76 -4.83 6.62
CA GLU A 347 -22.53 -5.77 5.81
C GLU A 347 -22.36 -5.39 4.33
N TRP A 348 -21.77 -6.29 3.55
CA TRP A 348 -21.53 -6.12 2.12
C TRP A 348 -22.63 -6.82 1.32
N GLU A 349 -23.21 -6.13 0.35
CA GLU A 349 -24.22 -6.67 -0.56
C GLU A 349 -23.63 -6.79 -1.98
N GLY A 350 -23.74 -7.97 -2.57
CA GLY A 350 -23.08 -8.29 -3.83
C GLY A 350 -23.43 -9.67 -4.38
N VAL A 351 -22.72 -10.08 -5.41
CA VAL A 351 -22.83 -11.42 -6.02
C VAL A 351 -21.55 -12.20 -5.78
N ARG A 352 -21.62 -13.53 -5.72
CA ARG A 352 -20.42 -14.36 -5.48
C ARG A 352 -19.50 -14.33 -6.68
N LEU A 353 -18.22 -14.06 -6.45
CA LEU A 353 -17.19 -14.13 -7.48
C LEU A 353 -17.16 -15.53 -8.13
N ALA A 354 -17.28 -16.58 -7.33
CA ALA A 354 -17.34 -17.97 -7.80
C ALA A 354 -18.44 -18.23 -8.84
N ASP A 355 -19.60 -17.57 -8.72
CA ASP A 355 -20.73 -17.80 -9.63
C ASP A 355 -20.54 -17.03 -10.93
N VAL A 356 -19.94 -15.83 -10.88
CA VAL A 356 -19.59 -15.02 -12.05
C VAL A 356 -18.47 -15.67 -12.86
N LEU A 357 -17.43 -16.22 -12.21
CA LEU A 357 -16.35 -16.95 -12.90
C LEU A 357 -16.87 -18.20 -13.61
N LEU A 358 -17.80 -18.95 -13.01
CA LEU A 358 -18.42 -20.11 -13.67
C LEU A 358 -19.34 -19.68 -14.83
N ASP A 359 -20.15 -18.64 -14.69
CA ASP A 359 -20.98 -18.13 -15.79
C ASP A 359 -20.10 -17.64 -16.95
N ALA A 360 -18.96 -17.02 -16.66
CA ALA A 360 -18.01 -16.53 -17.66
C ALA A 360 -17.48 -17.64 -18.56
N GLY A 361 -17.29 -18.84 -18.01
CA GLY A 361 -16.84 -20.03 -18.75
C GLY A 361 -15.79 -20.88 -18.04
N LEU A 362 -15.37 -20.50 -16.81
CA LEU A 362 -14.40 -21.27 -16.05
C LEU A 362 -14.95 -22.67 -15.70
N SER A 363 -14.15 -23.71 -15.94
CA SER A 363 -14.60 -25.10 -15.75
C SER A 363 -15.00 -25.39 -14.30
N PRO A 364 -16.13 -26.10 -14.06
CA PRO A 364 -16.46 -26.59 -12.72
C PRO A 364 -15.40 -27.51 -12.09
N SER A 365 -14.53 -28.15 -12.89
CA SER A 365 -13.42 -28.97 -12.38
C SER A 365 -12.37 -28.14 -11.62
N SER A 366 -12.25 -26.84 -11.91
CA SER A 366 -11.38 -25.89 -11.20
C SER A 366 -11.76 -25.71 -9.72
N ARG A 367 -12.93 -26.21 -9.28
CA ARG A 367 -13.33 -26.23 -7.86
C ARG A 367 -12.67 -27.35 -7.03
N SER A 368 -11.92 -28.29 -7.63
CA SER A 368 -11.42 -29.45 -6.88
C SER A 368 -10.31 -29.08 -5.89
N PRO A 369 -10.48 -29.31 -4.56
CA PRO A 369 -9.44 -29.03 -3.57
C PRO A 369 -8.18 -29.87 -3.74
N THR A 370 -8.22 -30.94 -4.55
CA THR A 370 -7.07 -31.83 -4.80
C THR A 370 -5.95 -31.15 -5.60
N ALA A 371 -6.24 -30.10 -6.38
CA ALA A 371 -5.22 -29.27 -7.02
C ALA A 371 -4.61 -28.22 -6.05
N VAL A 372 -5.21 -28.04 -4.87
CA VAL A 372 -4.86 -26.96 -3.92
C VAL A 372 -4.14 -27.50 -2.68
N ALA A 373 -4.45 -28.73 -2.26
CA ALA A 373 -3.91 -29.32 -1.04
C ALA A 373 -2.48 -29.90 -1.18
N ALA A 374 -1.98 -30.09 -2.41
CA ALA A 374 -0.77 -30.87 -2.71
C ALA A 374 0.58 -30.19 -2.38
N LYS A 375 0.60 -28.95 -1.87
CA LYS A 375 1.85 -28.24 -1.54
C LYS A 375 2.42 -28.49 -0.13
N THR A 376 1.74 -29.26 0.74
CA THR A 376 2.18 -29.44 2.14
C THR A 376 3.05 -30.67 2.40
N ALA A 377 3.24 -31.57 1.42
CA ALA A 377 3.96 -32.83 1.62
C ALA A 377 4.58 -33.44 0.34
N SER A 378 5.36 -32.64 -0.40
CA SER A 378 6.11 -33.13 -1.58
C SER A 378 7.62 -32.94 -1.37
N SER A 379 8.38 -34.02 -1.55
CA SER A 379 9.84 -34.02 -1.48
C SER A 379 10.46 -33.20 -2.62
N PRO A 380 11.64 -32.59 -2.44
CA PRO A 380 12.32 -31.91 -3.53
C PRO A 380 12.93 -32.91 -4.51
N GLY A 381 12.60 -32.81 -5.81
CA GLY A 381 13.41 -33.40 -6.88
C GLY A 381 12.73 -34.40 -7.84
N GLU A 382 11.42 -34.34 -8.03
CA GLU A 382 10.75 -34.95 -9.19
C GLU A 382 9.99 -33.87 -9.96
N ASP A 383 9.90 -34.00 -11.29
CA ASP A 383 9.70 -32.89 -12.22
C ASP A 383 8.46 -32.03 -11.93
N GLU A 384 8.61 -30.70 -12.07
CA GLU A 384 7.51 -29.75 -11.87
C GLU A 384 6.49 -29.85 -13.01
N ASP A 385 5.45 -30.68 -12.82
CA ASP A 385 4.28 -30.74 -13.71
C ASP A 385 3.71 -29.32 -13.94
N GLU A 386 3.85 -28.79 -15.17
CA GLU A 386 3.35 -27.45 -15.53
C GLU A 386 1.83 -27.31 -15.29
N ASP A 387 1.09 -28.42 -15.35
CA ASP A 387 -0.35 -28.53 -15.08
C ASP A 387 -0.75 -28.34 -13.59
N ASN A 388 0.21 -28.22 -12.66
CA ASN A 388 -0.05 -28.11 -11.21
C ASN A 388 0.30 -26.73 -10.61
N ARG A 389 0.38 -25.68 -11.45
CA ARG A 389 0.54 -24.30 -10.98
C ARG A 389 -0.70 -23.82 -10.20
N GLU A 390 -0.47 -23.05 -9.15
CA GLU A 390 -1.55 -22.48 -8.35
C GLU A 390 -2.13 -21.28 -9.08
N MET A 391 -3.29 -21.47 -9.71
CA MET A 391 -4.00 -20.40 -10.40
C MET A 391 -4.44 -19.30 -9.44
N HIS A 392 -4.47 -18.06 -9.92
CA HIS A 392 -4.87 -16.85 -9.20
C HIS A 392 -6.00 -16.12 -9.92
N VAL A 393 -6.78 -15.39 -9.13
CA VAL A 393 -7.66 -14.32 -9.62
C VAL A 393 -6.96 -12.99 -9.38
N GLN A 394 -6.60 -12.31 -10.47
CA GLN A 394 -6.07 -10.97 -10.47
C GLN A 394 -7.21 -9.96 -10.61
N PHE A 395 -7.20 -8.92 -9.78
CA PHE A 395 -8.17 -7.83 -9.77
C PHE A 395 -7.50 -6.53 -10.20
N SER A 396 -8.15 -5.75 -11.06
CA SER A 396 -7.71 -4.40 -11.45
C SER A 396 -8.80 -3.35 -11.24
N ALA A 397 -8.38 -2.15 -10.86
CA ALA A 397 -9.22 -1.00 -10.59
C ALA A 397 -9.07 0.11 -11.64
N LEU A 398 -10.08 0.99 -11.72
CA LEU A 398 -10.08 2.15 -12.63
C LEU A 398 -8.89 3.11 -12.41
N GLU A 399 -8.38 3.23 -11.18
CA GLU A 399 -7.23 4.05 -10.81
C GLU A 399 -5.89 3.30 -10.84
N ALA A 400 -5.82 2.20 -11.60
CA ALA A 400 -4.67 1.31 -11.79
C ALA A 400 -4.24 0.49 -10.55
N TYR A 401 -4.99 0.50 -9.45
CA TYR A 401 -4.71 -0.42 -8.34
C TYR A 401 -4.94 -1.88 -8.74
N GLY A 402 -4.00 -2.77 -8.39
CA GLY A 402 -4.09 -4.20 -8.67
C GLY A 402 -3.66 -5.09 -7.50
N ALA A 403 -4.30 -6.25 -7.37
CA ALA A 403 -3.95 -7.29 -6.39
C ALA A 403 -4.47 -8.66 -6.85
N SER A 404 -4.07 -9.75 -6.18
CA SER A 404 -4.59 -11.09 -6.47
C SER A 404 -4.82 -11.96 -5.23
N ILE A 405 -5.73 -12.92 -5.38
CA ILE A 405 -5.98 -14.02 -4.43
C ILE A 405 -5.83 -15.37 -5.16
N PRO A 406 -5.59 -16.49 -4.46
CA PRO A 406 -5.66 -17.81 -5.06
C PRO A 406 -7.04 -18.09 -5.67
N LEU A 407 -7.08 -18.76 -6.82
CA LEU A 407 -8.34 -19.16 -7.48
C LEU A 407 -9.16 -20.09 -6.58
N ALA A 408 -8.49 -20.92 -5.78
CA ALA A 408 -9.11 -21.74 -4.74
C ALA A 408 -9.98 -20.91 -3.78
N THR A 409 -9.44 -19.79 -3.27
CA THR A 409 -10.18 -18.85 -2.40
C THR A 409 -11.35 -18.21 -3.14
N ALA A 410 -11.15 -17.82 -4.40
CA ALA A 410 -12.21 -17.22 -5.22
C ALA A 410 -13.38 -18.18 -5.53
N LEU A 411 -13.11 -19.49 -5.57
CA LEU A 411 -14.08 -20.54 -5.90
C LEU A 411 -14.68 -21.25 -4.67
N ASP A 412 -14.07 -21.17 -3.48
CA ASP A 412 -14.60 -21.80 -2.27
C ASP A 412 -15.92 -21.14 -1.83
N PRO A 413 -17.06 -21.86 -1.83
CA PRO A 413 -18.34 -21.30 -1.40
C PRO A 413 -18.37 -20.89 0.08
N ARG A 414 -17.37 -21.25 0.89
CA ARG A 414 -17.22 -20.87 2.31
C ARG A 414 -16.35 -19.63 2.51
N ALA A 415 -15.58 -19.22 1.51
CA ALA A 415 -14.75 -18.01 1.57
C ALA A 415 -15.58 -16.73 1.36
N ASP A 416 -16.81 -16.86 0.85
CA ASP A 416 -17.78 -15.77 0.69
C ASP A 416 -17.22 -14.53 -0.06
N VAL A 417 -16.36 -14.76 -1.04
CA VAL A 417 -15.79 -13.70 -1.89
C VAL A 417 -16.88 -13.06 -2.75
N LEU A 418 -17.10 -11.76 -2.57
CA LEU A 418 -18.15 -11.01 -3.26
C LEU A 418 -17.58 -9.98 -4.26
N LEU A 419 -18.32 -9.82 -5.35
CA LEU A 419 -18.38 -8.59 -6.13
C LEU A 419 -19.50 -7.73 -5.53
N ALA A 420 -19.13 -6.83 -4.63
CA ALA A 420 -20.04 -6.01 -3.84
C ALA A 420 -20.35 -4.67 -4.52
N PHE A 421 -21.62 -4.27 -4.46
CA PHE A 421 -22.15 -2.99 -4.95
C PHE A 421 -22.96 -2.23 -3.88
N GLY A 422 -23.26 -2.89 -2.75
CA GLY A 422 -23.88 -2.29 -1.57
C GLY A 422 -23.05 -2.48 -0.29
N MET A 423 -23.26 -1.58 0.66
CA MET A 423 -22.62 -1.54 1.98
C MET A 423 -23.62 -0.99 3.01
N ASN A 424 -23.84 -1.73 4.10
CA ASN A 424 -24.74 -1.37 5.20
C ASN A 424 -26.15 -0.96 4.71
N GLY A 425 -26.73 -1.75 3.80
CA GLY A 425 -28.06 -1.54 3.23
C GLY A 425 -28.22 -0.33 2.29
N ARG A 426 -27.11 0.29 1.85
CA ARG A 426 -27.07 1.40 0.89
C ARG A 426 -26.13 1.06 -0.28
N PRO A 427 -26.21 1.76 -1.44
CA PRO A 427 -25.15 1.70 -2.44
C PRO A 427 -23.78 2.03 -1.84
N LEU A 428 -22.69 1.49 -2.41
CA LEU A 428 -21.33 1.81 -1.97
C LEU A 428 -21.08 3.32 -1.96
N PRO A 429 -20.48 3.88 -0.89
CA PRO A 429 -19.93 5.23 -0.93
C PRO A 429 -18.73 5.31 -1.90
N PRO A 430 -18.47 6.47 -2.55
CA PRO A 430 -17.37 6.61 -3.51
C PRO A 430 -16.00 6.20 -2.97
N ASP A 431 -15.62 6.61 -1.75
CA ASP A 431 -14.36 6.19 -1.10
C ASP A 431 -14.21 4.68 -0.93
N HIS A 432 -15.33 3.95 -0.88
CA HIS A 432 -15.37 2.52 -0.58
C HIS A 432 -15.57 1.67 -1.84
N GLY A 433 -15.47 2.26 -3.04
CA GLY A 433 -15.43 1.53 -4.31
C GLY A 433 -16.69 1.62 -5.16
N PHE A 434 -17.46 2.70 -5.08
CA PHE A 434 -18.63 2.87 -5.94
C PHE A 434 -18.25 2.82 -7.44
N PRO A 435 -18.91 2.01 -8.28
CA PRO A 435 -20.14 1.28 -7.99
C PRO A 435 -19.92 -0.22 -7.70
N LEU A 436 -18.70 -0.74 -7.87
CA LEU A 436 -18.36 -2.15 -7.72
C LEU A 436 -16.97 -2.35 -7.09
N ARG A 437 -16.87 -3.28 -6.15
CA ARG A 437 -15.61 -3.70 -5.53
C ARG A 437 -15.53 -5.21 -5.32
N ALA A 438 -14.33 -5.74 -5.16
CA ALA A 438 -14.12 -7.01 -4.49
C ALA A 438 -14.20 -6.87 -2.96
N ILE A 439 -14.75 -7.89 -2.31
CA ILE A 439 -14.66 -8.15 -0.87
C ILE A 439 -14.16 -9.57 -0.68
N VAL A 440 -13.05 -9.71 0.04
CA VAL A 440 -12.41 -11.00 0.33
C VAL A 440 -12.38 -11.20 1.86
N PRO A 441 -13.38 -11.87 2.46
CA PRO A 441 -13.44 -12.10 3.90
C PRO A 441 -12.20 -12.81 4.45
N GLY A 442 -11.81 -12.48 5.69
CA GLY A 442 -10.63 -13.05 6.37
C GLY A 442 -9.25 -12.60 5.84
N HIS A 443 -9.21 -11.97 4.66
CA HIS A 443 -7.99 -11.53 4.02
C HIS A 443 -7.65 -10.08 4.35
N VAL A 444 -6.39 -9.69 4.15
CA VAL A 444 -5.94 -8.30 4.23
C VAL A 444 -6.74 -7.44 3.25
N ALA A 445 -7.19 -6.27 3.70
CA ALA A 445 -8.06 -5.39 2.91
C ALA A 445 -7.44 -4.93 1.58
N ALA A 446 -6.11 -5.04 1.43
CA ALA A 446 -5.39 -4.79 0.19
C ALA A 446 -5.82 -5.69 -0.99
N ARG A 447 -6.40 -6.87 -0.73
CA ARG A 447 -6.93 -7.77 -1.76
C ARG A 447 -8.40 -7.51 -2.10
N SER A 448 -9.10 -6.72 -1.28
CA SER A 448 -10.48 -6.28 -1.53
C SER A 448 -10.50 -5.03 -2.42
N VAL A 449 -10.09 -5.19 -3.68
CA VAL A 449 -9.92 -4.11 -4.68
C VAL A 449 -11.21 -3.30 -4.87
N LYS A 450 -11.09 -1.97 -4.89
CA LYS A 450 -12.18 -1.01 -5.09
C LYS A 450 -12.29 -0.61 -6.56
N TRP A 451 -13.42 -0.03 -6.97
CA TRP A 451 -13.61 0.54 -8.32
C TRP A 451 -13.23 -0.46 -9.44
N LEU A 452 -13.65 -1.71 -9.25
CA LEU A 452 -13.18 -2.87 -9.98
C LEU A 452 -13.67 -2.85 -11.43
N ASN A 453 -12.77 -2.89 -12.41
CA ASN A 453 -13.11 -2.87 -13.84
C ASN A 453 -12.68 -4.14 -14.60
N ARG A 454 -11.67 -4.88 -14.11
CA ARG A 454 -11.20 -6.12 -14.74
C ARG A 454 -10.85 -7.17 -13.70
N ILE A 455 -11.13 -8.42 -14.06
CA ILE A 455 -10.61 -9.63 -13.42
C ILE A 455 -9.92 -10.46 -14.51
N ALA A 456 -8.76 -11.03 -14.19
CA ALA A 456 -8.12 -12.05 -15.01
C ALA A 456 -7.86 -13.31 -14.18
N VAL A 457 -8.03 -14.49 -14.78
CA VAL A 457 -7.60 -15.77 -14.20
C VAL A 457 -6.26 -16.15 -14.84
N SER A 458 -5.20 -16.26 -14.04
CA SER A 458 -3.82 -16.44 -14.49
C SER A 458 -3.11 -17.49 -13.63
N ASP A 459 -2.05 -18.12 -14.15
CA ASP A 459 -1.15 -19.01 -13.41
C ASP A 459 -0.15 -18.25 -12.51
N GLU A 460 -0.16 -16.91 -12.56
CA GLU A 460 0.66 -16.03 -11.72
C GLU A 460 -0.17 -15.11 -10.81
N GLU A 461 0.43 -14.72 -9.68
CA GLU A 461 -0.02 -13.56 -8.91
C GLU A 461 -0.02 -12.29 -9.76
N SER A 462 -0.86 -11.31 -9.42
CA SER A 462 -0.83 -9.99 -10.05
C SER A 462 0.59 -9.41 -10.05
N THR A 463 1.02 -8.89 -11.20
CA THR A 463 2.34 -8.25 -11.38
C THR A 463 2.41 -6.86 -10.74
N SER A 464 1.26 -6.31 -10.33
CA SER A 464 1.12 -5.12 -9.50
C SER A 464 2.20 -4.99 -8.42
N GLN A 465 2.81 -3.82 -8.30
CA GLN A 465 3.80 -3.58 -7.24
C GLN A 465 3.17 -3.67 -5.84
N TRP A 466 1.86 -3.48 -5.68
CA TRP A 466 1.17 -3.73 -4.39
C TRP A 466 0.95 -5.22 -4.06
N GLN A 467 1.15 -6.11 -5.03
CA GLN A 467 1.19 -7.57 -4.81
C GLN A 467 2.64 -8.04 -4.65
N ARG A 468 3.54 -7.60 -5.54
CA ARG A 468 4.93 -8.10 -5.62
C ARG A 468 5.93 -7.36 -4.72
N ARG A 469 5.76 -6.05 -4.51
CA ARG A 469 6.71 -5.12 -3.85
C ARG A 469 6.11 -4.28 -2.69
N ASP A 470 4.92 -4.64 -2.19
CA ASP A 470 4.33 -4.16 -0.93
C ASP A 470 3.54 -5.32 -0.30
N TYR A 471 3.03 -5.13 0.93
CA TYR A 471 2.16 -6.07 1.63
C TYR A 471 2.74 -7.48 1.77
N LYS A 472 4.03 -7.54 2.12
CA LYS A 472 4.76 -8.73 2.58
C LYS A 472 5.22 -8.55 4.03
N CYS A 473 5.46 -9.66 4.74
CA CYS A 473 5.92 -9.65 6.13
C CYS A 473 7.37 -10.16 6.20
N PHE A 474 8.31 -9.26 6.50
CA PHE A 474 9.74 -9.58 6.56
C PHE A 474 10.20 -10.00 7.96
N GLY A 475 11.28 -10.77 8.02
CA GLY A 475 12.00 -10.97 9.27
C GLY A 475 12.62 -9.66 9.77
N PRO A 476 12.74 -9.43 11.09
CA PRO A 476 13.26 -8.18 11.65
C PRO A 476 14.76 -7.91 11.32
N ASN A 477 15.44 -8.85 10.67
CA ASN A 477 16.86 -8.82 10.34
C ASN A 477 17.15 -8.62 8.83
N GLU A 478 16.14 -8.52 7.96
CA GLU A 478 16.34 -8.42 6.50
C GLU A 478 16.93 -7.08 6.02
N GLY A 479 17.06 -6.08 6.89
CA GLY A 479 17.69 -4.80 6.57
C GLY A 479 16.84 -3.88 5.70
N SER A 480 17.50 -2.98 4.96
CA SER A 480 16.85 -1.94 4.13
C SER A 480 16.48 -2.38 2.71
N SER A 481 16.94 -3.55 2.30
CA SER A 481 16.80 -4.07 0.92
C SER A 481 16.43 -5.55 0.96
N PRO A 482 15.24 -5.90 1.49
CA PRO A 482 14.81 -7.28 1.62
C PRO A 482 14.62 -7.94 0.26
N ASP A 483 14.86 -9.25 0.20
CA ASP A 483 14.46 -10.07 -0.94
C ASP A 483 12.93 -10.22 -0.93
N TRP A 484 12.26 -9.45 -1.79
CA TRP A 484 10.80 -9.45 -1.90
C TRP A 484 10.24 -10.79 -2.41
N ASP A 485 10.99 -11.52 -3.23
CA ASP A 485 10.47 -12.70 -3.94
C ASP A 485 10.54 -13.96 -3.07
N ARG A 486 11.43 -13.97 -2.08
CA ARG A 486 11.50 -14.97 -1.00
C ARG A 486 10.30 -14.98 -0.04
N TYR A 487 9.51 -13.91 0.03
CA TYR A 487 8.38 -13.79 0.96
C TYR A 487 7.03 -13.85 0.24
N PRO A 488 6.00 -14.52 0.81
CA PRO A 488 4.66 -14.52 0.22
C PRO A 488 3.98 -13.16 0.39
N ALA A 489 3.10 -12.83 -0.55
CA ALA A 489 2.14 -11.75 -0.36
C ALA A 489 1.21 -12.06 0.83
N ILE A 490 0.93 -11.08 1.68
CA ILE A 490 -0.04 -11.26 2.77
C ILE A 490 -1.41 -11.52 2.14
N GLN A 491 -2.01 -12.66 2.52
CA GLN A 491 -3.37 -13.05 2.16
C GLN A 491 -4.24 -12.99 3.41
N GLU A 492 -4.31 -14.07 4.21
CA GLU A 492 -4.97 -14.07 5.52
C GLU A 492 -4.24 -13.18 6.55
N MET A 493 -4.99 -12.58 7.47
CA MET A 493 -4.44 -11.76 8.56
C MET A 493 -4.31 -12.56 9.86
N PRO A 494 -3.21 -12.40 10.62
CA PRO A 494 -3.07 -13.03 11.94
C PRO A 494 -4.05 -12.41 12.96
N ILE A 495 -4.26 -13.13 14.07
CA ILE A 495 -5.11 -12.65 15.17
C ILE A 495 -4.67 -11.27 15.67
N THR A 496 -5.65 -10.37 15.87
CA THR A 496 -5.42 -9.01 16.36
C THR A 496 -6.41 -8.63 17.45
N SER A 497 -6.01 -7.69 18.31
CA SER A 497 -6.90 -6.98 19.21
C SER A 497 -6.30 -5.61 19.59
N ALA A 498 -7.14 -4.70 20.08
CA ALA A 498 -6.75 -3.39 20.57
C ALA A 498 -7.74 -2.90 21.64
N VAL A 499 -7.25 -2.13 22.61
CA VAL A 499 -8.10 -1.45 23.61
C VAL A 499 -8.55 -0.11 23.05
N THR A 500 -9.84 0.02 22.75
CA THR A 500 -10.46 1.22 22.15
C THR A 500 -10.94 2.25 23.19
N GLY A 501 -11.06 1.85 24.45
CA GLY A 501 -11.45 2.70 25.56
C GLY A 501 -11.10 2.07 26.90
N ILE A 502 -10.91 2.92 27.91
CA ILE A 502 -10.74 2.52 29.31
C ILE A 502 -11.81 3.24 30.13
N TRP A 503 -12.62 2.46 30.85
CA TRP A 503 -13.64 2.98 31.76
C TRP A 503 -13.16 2.82 33.20
N VAL A 504 -13.21 3.89 33.99
CA VAL A 504 -12.69 3.94 35.36
C VAL A 504 -13.76 4.47 36.32
N GLY A 505 -13.83 3.91 37.53
CA GLY A 505 -14.79 4.32 38.56
C GLY A 505 -16.24 4.03 38.16
N GLY A 506 -17.17 4.90 38.57
CA GLY A 506 -18.62 4.77 38.27
C GLY A 506 -19.02 4.91 36.79
N CYS A 507 -18.05 4.94 35.87
CA CYS A 507 -18.25 4.90 34.42
C CYS A 507 -18.06 3.49 33.82
N VAL A 508 -17.66 2.50 34.62
CA VAL A 508 -17.75 1.08 34.24
C VAL A 508 -19.23 0.71 34.17
N ARG A 509 -19.68 0.21 33.01
CA ARG A 509 -21.07 -0.19 32.75
C ARG A 509 -21.25 -1.70 32.84
#